data_AF-A0AAP0C6E4-F1
#
_entry.id   AF-A0AAP0C6E4-F1
#
_cell.length_a   1.000
_cell.length_b   1.000
_cell.length_c   1.000
_cell.angle_alpha   90.00
_cell.angle_beta   90.00
_cell.angle_gamma   90.00
#
_symmetry.space_group_name_H-M   'P 1'
#
loop_
_entity.id
_entity.type
_entity.pdbx_description
1 polymer ?
#
loop_
_entity_poly.entity_id
_entity_poly.type
_entity_poly.pdbx_seq_one_letter_code
_entity_poly.pdbx_strand_id
1 'polypeptide(L)'
;MDESILDGDQIENLIKFCPTKEEMELLKAVLSHFSGGLGGSDDLVANEIEVQQHQKLEKLYISTRSAKHFQRDIVRGVEGFIVVGSKQVEIGTKLSEDSRKYGAENTCTSGSALSKAAVGYSSARMDIERERENLLKSLGTQFLTKNGVYDFWNWFDDRTW
;
A
#
# COMPACT_ATOMS: atom_id res chain seq x y z
N MET A 1 19.78 12.11 2.83
CA MET A 1 18.67 11.26 2.37
C MET A 1 17.46 11.79 3.11
N ASP A 2 16.77 12.78 2.54
CA ASP A 2 15.49 13.23 3.07
C ASP A 2 14.42 12.27 2.58
N GLU A 3 14.13 11.28 3.42
CA GLU A 3 12.89 10.51 3.32
C GLU A 3 11.75 11.46 3.69
N SER A 4 11.11 12.02 2.66
CA SER A 4 9.81 12.67 2.79
C SER A 4 8.75 11.61 3.09
N ILE A 5 8.78 11.10 4.32
CA ILE A 5 7.70 10.33 4.90
C ILE A 5 6.51 11.29 4.98
N LEU A 6 5.54 11.14 4.05
CA LEU A 6 4.28 11.87 4.16
C LEU A 6 3.63 11.48 5.48
N ASP A 7 3.48 12.46 6.36
CA ASP A 7 2.83 12.32 7.66
C ASP A 7 1.36 11.91 7.50
N GLY A 8 0.81 11.19 8.49
CA GLY A 8 -0.55 10.65 8.46
C GLY A 8 -1.62 11.69 8.16
N ASP A 9 -1.38 12.95 8.54
CA ASP A 9 -2.26 14.08 8.24
C ASP A 9 -2.34 14.40 6.74
N GLN A 10 -1.25 14.18 5.99
CA GLN A 10 -1.26 14.35 4.52
C GLN A 10 -2.05 13.22 3.85
N ILE A 11 -2.01 12.01 4.42
CA ILE A 11 -2.74 10.84 3.93
C ILE A 11 -4.24 11.01 4.18
N GLU A 12 -4.66 11.45 5.37
CA GLU A 12 -6.06 11.73 5.67
C GLU A 12 -6.63 12.85 4.81
N ASN A 13 -5.83 13.89 4.54
CA ASN A 13 -6.25 14.97 3.65
C ASN A 13 -6.46 14.46 2.22
N LEU A 14 -5.61 13.59 1.69
CA LEU A 14 -5.81 13.01 0.36
C LEU A 14 -7.06 12.11 0.28
N ILE A 15 -7.33 11.31 1.32
CA ILE A 15 -8.51 10.43 1.39
C ILE A 15 -9.81 11.24 1.43
N LYS A 16 -9.81 12.39 2.12
CA LYS A 16 -10.97 13.30 2.20
C LYS A 16 -11.41 13.91 0.86
N PHE A 17 -10.57 13.87 -0.18
CA PHE A 17 -10.89 14.46 -1.50
C PHE A 17 -11.14 13.42 -2.60
N CYS A 18 -11.18 12.13 -2.27
CA CYS A 18 -11.71 11.12 -3.17
C CYS A 18 -13.25 11.25 -3.23
N PRO A 19 -13.85 11.39 -4.42
CA PRO A 19 -15.29 11.59 -4.54
C PRO A 19 -16.07 10.41 -3.95
N THR A 20 -17.05 10.76 -3.12
CA THR A 20 -18.05 9.85 -2.57
C THR A 20 -18.95 9.30 -3.68
N LYS A 21 -19.71 8.24 -3.37
CA LYS A 21 -20.62 7.61 -4.35
C LYS A 21 -21.68 8.62 -4.81
N GLU A 22 -22.14 9.47 -3.91
CA GLU A 22 -23.09 10.54 -4.19
C GLU A 22 -22.50 11.60 -5.12
N GLU A 23 -21.23 11.96 -4.95
CA GLU A 23 -20.53 12.90 -5.83
C GLU A 23 -20.29 12.33 -7.23
N MET A 24 -20.04 11.01 -7.34
CA MET A 24 -19.98 10.34 -8.65
C MET A 24 -21.34 10.30 -9.37
N GLU A 25 -22.44 10.10 -8.64
CA GLU A 25 -23.78 10.14 -9.23
C GLU A 25 -24.18 11.56 -9.65
N LEU A 26 -23.78 12.58 -8.88
CA LEU A 26 -23.90 13.99 -9.27
C LEU A 26 -23.13 14.30 -10.55
N LEU A 27 -21.90 13.76 -10.72
CA LEU A 27 -21.13 13.93 -11.96
C LEU A 27 -21.81 13.30 -13.17
N LYS A 28 -22.45 12.13 -13.01
CA LYS A 28 -23.23 11.49 -14.08
C LYS A 28 -24.44 12.35 -14.47
N ALA A 29 -25.17 12.88 -13.49
CA ALA A 29 -26.32 13.74 -13.73
C ALA A 29 -25.92 15.07 -14.42
N VAL A 30 -24.79 15.65 -14.01
CA VAL A 30 -24.25 16.88 -14.59
C VAL A 30 -23.79 16.68 -16.04
N LEU A 31 -23.04 15.62 -16.33
CA LEU A 31 -22.61 15.30 -17.68
C LEU A 31 -23.83 15.06 -18.60
N SER A 32 -24.88 14.43 -18.07
CA SER A 32 -26.16 14.26 -18.76
C SER A 32 -26.82 15.62 -19.06
N HIS A 33 -26.80 16.56 -18.11
CA HIS A 33 -27.40 17.89 -18.27
C HIS A 33 -26.69 18.74 -19.34
N PHE A 34 -25.36 18.63 -19.46
CA PHE A 34 -24.60 19.28 -20.54
C PHE A 34 -24.77 18.60 -21.90
N SER A 35 -25.13 17.30 -21.93
CA SER A 35 -25.36 16.55 -23.18
C SER A 35 -26.75 16.77 -23.80
N GLY A 36 -27.69 17.41 -23.09
CA GLY A 36 -29.04 17.73 -23.57
C GLY A 36 -29.38 19.21 -23.39
N GLY A 37 -29.04 20.06 -24.37
CA GLY A 37 -29.25 21.51 -24.28
C GLY A 37 -30.71 21.96 -24.44
N LEU A 38 -31.06 23.14 -23.87
CA LEU A 38 -31.85 24.23 -24.49
C LEU A 38 -32.17 25.38 -23.51
N GLY A 39 -31.64 26.56 -23.86
CA GLY A 39 -32.10 27.96 -23.69
C GLY A 39 -33.18 28.40 -22.70
N GLY A 40 -32.91 29.54 -22.03
CA GLY A 40 -33.93 30.55 -21.74
C GLY A 40 -33.74 31.38 -20.46
N SER A 41 -33.29 32.63 -20.61
CA SER A 41 -33.71 33.78 -19.77
C SER A 41 -33.42 33.75 -18.26
N ASP A 42 -32.20 33.39 -17.85
CA ASP A 42 -31.71 33.64 -16.46
C ASP A 42 -30.17 33.85 -16.45
N ASP A 43 -29.70 34.69 -17.39
CA ASP A 43 -28.32 34.73 -17.91
C ASP A 43 -27.25 35.21 -16.92
N LEU A 44 -27.63 35.90 -15.84
CA LEU A 44 -26.71 36.41 -14.81
C LEU A 44 -26.55 35.46 -13.62
N VAL A 45 -27.62 34.77 -13.20
CA VAL A 45 -27.60 33.83 -12.06
C VAL A 45 -27.13 32.44 -12.51
N ALA A 46 -27.49 32.01 -13.73
CA ALA A 46 -26.96 30.79 -14.33
C ALA A 46 -25.43 30.82 -14.45
N ASN A 47 -24.86 31.97 -14.81
CA ASN A 47 -23.42 32.16 -14.94
C ASN A 47 -22.66 32.00 -13.60
N GLU A 48 -23.22 32.47 -12.48
CA GLU A 48 -22.56 32.32 -11.17
C GLU A 48 -22.61 30.87 -10.66
N ILE A 49 -23.72 30.16 -10.88
CA ILE A 49 -23.87 28.74 -10.57
C ILE A 49 -22.94 27.90 -11.46
N GLU A 50 -22.86 28.21 -12.75
CA GLU A 50 -21.97 27.55 -13.72
C GLU A 50 -20.49 27.75 -13.36
N VAL A 51 -20.09 28.96 -12.97
CA VAL A 51 -18.72 29.25 -12.50
C VAL A 51 -18.40 28.49 -11.21
N GLN A 52 -19.30 28.46 -10.23
CA GLN A 52 -19.08 27.67 -9.00
C GLN A 52 -18.97 26.17 -9.30
N GLN A 53 -19.76 25.67 -10.25
CA GLN A 53 -19.72 24.28 -10.67
C GLN A 53 -18.41 23.95 -11.39
N HIS A 54 -17.91 24.85 -12.24
CA HIS A 54 -16.61 24.72 -12.89
C HIS A 54 -15.47 24.64 -11.85
N GLN A 55 -15.49 25.50 -10.83
CA GLN A 55 -14.50 25.47 -9.74
C GLN A 55 -14.55 24.17 -8.93
N LYS A 56 -15.75 23.63 -8.68
CA LYS A 56 -15.90 22.32 -8.01
C LYS A 56 -15.31 21.20 -8.86
N LEU A 57 -15.58 21.22 -10.17
CA LEU A 57 -15.05 20.23 -11.10
C LEU A 57 -13.51 20.30 -11.22
N GLU A 58 -12.94 21.50 -11.23
CA GLU A 58 -11.49 21.70 -11.25
C GLU A 58 -10.82 21.15 -9.99
N LYS A 59 -11.37 21.47 -8.80
CA LYS A 59 -10.88 20.94 -7.52
C LYS A 59 -10.94 19.41 -7.50
N LEU A 60 -12.04 18.84 -7.99
CA LEU A 60 -12.21 17.41 -8.09
C LEU A 60 -11.21 16.75 -9.04
N TYR A 61 -10.95 17.36 -10.20
CA TYR A 61 -9.97 16.85 -11.15
C TYR A 61 -8.56 16.83 -10.56
N ILE A 62 -8.17 17.93 -9.88
CA ILE A 62 -6.88 18.03 -9.20
C ILE A 62 -6.76 16.97 -8.09
N SER A 63 -7.79 16.80 -7.25
CA SER A 63 -7.74 15.81 -6.17
C SER A 63 -7.67 14.37 -6.70
N THR A 64 -8.46 14.03 -7.71
CA THR A 64 -8.48 12.70 -8.32
C THR A 64 -7.11 12.38 -8.94
N ARG A 65 -6.50 13.35 -9.62
CA ARG A 65 -5.16 13.19 -10.19
C ARG A 65 -4.11 12.98 -9.10
N SER A 66 -4.16 13.76 -8.01
CA SER A 66 -3.25 13.62 -6.88
C SER A 66 -3.41 12.27 -6.16
N ALA A 67 -4.64 11.82 -5.92
CA ALA A 67 -4.93 10.50 -5.36
C ALA A 67 -4.38 9.37 -6.23
N LYS A 68 -4.54 9.46 -7.56
CA LYS A 68 -3.96 8.48 -8.51
C LYS A 68 -2.43 8.45 -8.44
N HIS A 69 -1.77 9.61 -8.34
CA HIS A 69 -0.32 9.65 -8.18
C HIS A 69 0.12 9.02 -6.85
N PHE A 70 -0.58 9.33 -5.77
CA PHE A 70 -0.29 8.80 -4.44
C PHE A 70 -0.48 7.28 -4.34
N GLN A 71 -1.57 6.74 -4.87
CA GLN A 71 -1.79 5.29 -4.98
C GLN A 71 -0.62 4.61 -5.69
N ARG A 72 -0.17 5.20 -6.80
CA ARG A 72 0.94 4.69 -7.60
C ARG A 72 2.27 4.70 -6.83
N ASP A 73 2.46 5.68 -5.95
CA ASP A 73 3.66 5.79 -5.13
C ASP A 73 3.62 4.81 -3.95
N ILE A 74 2.45 4.58 -3.33
CA ILE A 74 2.23 3.49 -2.36
C ILE A 74 2.55 2.14 -3.00
N VAL A 75 1.98 1.85 -4.18
CA VAL A 75 2.20 0.57 -4.87
C VAL A 75 3.69 0.34 -5.13
N ARG A 76 4.40 1.32 -5.69
CA ARG A 76 5.85 1.20 -5.91
C ARG A 76 6.64 1.05 -4.61
N GLY A 77 6.26 1.76 -3.55
CA GLY A 77 6.90 1.64 -2.24
C GLY A 77 6.75 0.22 -1.67
N VAL A 78 5.54 -0.33 -1.73
CA VAL A 78 5.25 -1.70 -1.27
C VAL A 78 5.97 -2.75 -2.14
N GLU A 79 5.91 -2.64 -3.47
CA GLU A 79 6.63 -3.53 -4.39
C GLU A 79 8.14 -3.50 -4.14
N GLY A 80 8.73 -2.31 -3.99
CA GLY A 80 10.14 -2.14 -3.67
C GLY A 80 10.51 -2.77 -2.33
N PHE A 81 9.68 -2.56 -1.31
CA PHE A 81 9.86 -3.18 0.00
C PHE A 81 9.82 -4.71 -0.07
N ILE A 82 8.88 -5.29 -0.83
CA ILE A 82 8.77 -6.74 -1.03
C ILE A 82 10.01 -7.28 -1.74
N VAL A 83 10.49 -6.62 -2.78
CA VAL A 83 11.69 -7.04 -3.53
C VAL A 83 12.92 -7.05 -2.63
N VAL A 84 13.16 -5.95 -1.90
CA VAL A 84 14.31 -5.82 -0.99
C VAL A 84 14.20 -6.81 0.17
N GLY A 85 13.01 -6.91 0.78
CA GLY A 85 12.76 -7.84 1.88
C GLY A 85 12.95 -9.30 1.46
N SER A 86 12.48 -9.69 0.27
CA SER A 86 12.70 -11.04 -0.26
C SER A 86 14.19 -11.33 -0.45
N LYS A 87 14.96 -10.35 -0.95
CA LYS A 87 16.40 -10.53 -1.13
C LYS A 87 17.14 -10.66 0.20
N GLN A 88 16.74 -9.90 1.23
CA GLN A 88 17.31 -10.02 2.57
C GLN A 88 17.04 -11.41 3.19
N VAL A 89 15.83 -11.94 3.01
CA VAL A 89 15.49 -13.30 3.47
C VAL A 89 16.38 -14.33 2.76
N GLU A 90 16.51 -14.26 1.43
CA GLU A 90 17.36 -15.17 0.65
C GLU A 90 18.82 -15.17 1.13
N ILE A 91 19.41 -13.97 1.30
CA ILE A 91 20.79 -13.81 1.78
C ILE A 91 20.94 -14.39 3.19
N GLY A 92 20.00 -14.09 4.09
CA GLY A 92 20.03 -14.57 5.47
C GLY A 92 19.87 -16.09 5.58
N THR A 93 19.03 -16.70 4.74
CA THR A 93 18.87 -18.16 4.67
C THR A 93 20.15 -18.82 4.19
N LYS A 94 20.74 -18.32 3.10
CA LYS A 94 22.00 -18.86 2.56
C LYS A 94 23.14 -18.77 3.58
N LEU A 95 23.30 -17.61 4.22
CA LEU A 95 24.32 -17.43 5.26
C LEU A 95 24.11 -18.38 6.45
N SER A 96 22.86 -18.62 6.84
CA SER A 96 22.52 -19.57 7.90
C SER A 96 22.85 -21.01 7.52
N GLU A 97 22.59 -21.42 6.28
CA GLU A 97 22.93 -22.75 5.78
C GLU A 97 24.44 -22.95 5.71
N ASP A 98 25.16 -21.97 5.18
CA ASP A 98 26.63 -21.98 5.10
C ASP A 98 27.25 -22.05 6.50
N SER A 99 26.73 -21.28 7.46
CA SER A 99 27.18 -21.30 8.87
C SER A 99 26.94 -22.66 9.53
N ARG A 100 25.78 -23.27 9.28
CA ARG A 100 25.44 -24.60 9.80
C ARG A 100 26.39 -25.66 9.26
N LYS A 101 26.64 -25.62 7.95
CA LYS A 101 27.57 -26.53 7.27
C LYS A 101 28.99 -26.39 7.80
N TYR A 102 29.50 -25.14 7.87
CA TYR A 102 30.80 -24.85 8.45
C TYR A 102 30.94 -25.39 9.87
N GLY A 103 29.92 -25.14 10.70
CA GLY A 103 29.84 -25.63 12.07
C GLY A 103 29.96 -27.15 12.18
N ALA A 104 29.18 -27.89 11.38
CA ALA A 104 29.15 -29.35 11.37
C ALA A 104 30.50 -29.96 10.93
N GLU A 105 31.11 -29.41 9.88
CA GLU A 105 32.32 -29.96 9.26
C GLU A 105 33.61 -29.71 10.08
N ASN A 106 33.63 -28.71 10.98
CA ASN A 106 34.85 -28.25 11.66
C ASN A 106 34.91 -28.51 13.18
N THR A 107 34.11 -29.46 13.67
CA THR A 107 33.92 -29.72 15.12
C THR A 107 35.20 -30.14 15.87
N CYS A 108 36.20 -30.72 15.18
CA CYS A 108 37.35 -31.40 15.79
C CYS A 108 38.66 -30.59 15.80
N THR A 109 38.69 -29.36 15.29
CA THR A 109 39.93 -28.56 15.21
C THR A 109 40.10 -27.61 16.40
N SER A 110 41.34 -27.15 16.64
CA SER A 110 41.72 -26.18 17.69
C SER A 110 40.99 -24.82 17.61
N GLY A 111 40.03 -24.65 16.68
CA GLY A 111 39.17 -23.47 16.47
C GLY A 111 37.69 -23.70 16.79
N SER A 112 37.35 -24.58 17.73
CA SER A 112 35.94 -24.96 18.04
C SER A 112 35.02 -23.78 18.42
N ALA A 113 35.56 -22.64 18.84
CA ALA A 113 34.78 -21.44 19.13
C ALA A 113 34.02 -20.92 17.90
N LEU A 114 34.68 -20.89 16.73
CA LEU A 114 34.06 -20.39 15.50
C LEU A 114 33.01 -21.37 14.97
N SER A 115 33.28 -22.68 15.00
CA SER A 115 32.30 -23.72 14.66
C SER A 115 31.06 -23.62 15.55
N LYS A 116 31.22 -23.51 16.87
CA LYS A 116 30.10 -23.32 17.82
C LYS A 116 29.32 -22.03 17.56
N ALA A 117 30.01 -20.91 17.31
CA ALA A 117 29.37 -19.65 16.98
C ALA A 117 28.55 -19.74 15.68
N ALA A 118 29.09 -20.41 14.66
CA ALA A 118 28.41 -20.61 13.38
C ALA A 118 27.14 -21.48 13.52
N VAL A 119 27.21 -22.58 14.29
CA VAL A 119 26.02 -23.38 14.64
C VAL A 119 25.01 -22.53 15.41
N GLY A 120 25.45 -21.80 16.44
CA GLY A 120 24.59 -20.95 17.25
C GLY A 120 23.87 -19.88 16.44
N TYR A 121 24.57 -19.21 15.54
CA TYR A 121 23.96 -18.27 14.59
C TYR A 121 22.91 -18.95 13.72
N SER A 122 23.23 -20.13 13.16
CA SER A 122 22.31 -20.84 12.27
C SER A 122 21.02 -21.26 12.97
N SER A 123 21.11 -21.74 14.21
CA SER A 123 19.95 -22.11 15.03
C SER A 123 19.13 -20.87 15.40
N ALA A 124 19.78 -19.81 15.88
CA ALA A 124 19.09 -18.56 16.22
C ALA A 124 18.37 -17.96 15.00
N ARG A 125 18.98 -17.98 13.82
CA ARG A 125 18.37 -17.49 12.57
C ARG A 125 17.13 -18.30 12.20
N MET A 126 17.19 -19.62 12.31
CA MET A 126 16.05 -20.51 12.07
C MET A 126 14.90 -20.22 13.02
N ASP A 127 15.19 -20.01 14.31
CA ASP A 127 14.18 -19.72 15.32
C ASP A 127 13.52 -18.35 15.08
N ILE A 128 14.32 -17.34 14.70
CA ILE A 128 13.82 -15.99 14.36
C ILE A 128 12.87 -16.05 13.15
N GLU A 129 13.21 -16.75 12.06
CA GLU A 129 12.30 -16.86 10.92
C GLU A 129 11.02 -17.62 11.25
N ARG A 130 11.10 -18.65 12.11
CA ARG A 130 9.93 -19.39 12.56
C ARG A 130 8.97 -18.50 13.34
N GLU A 131 9.47 -17.73 14.30
CA GLU A 131 8.65 -16.79 15.06
C GLU A 131 8.09 -15.67 14.18
N ARG A 132 8.88 -15.18 13.21
CA ARG A 132 8.42 -14.21 12.22
C ARG A 132 7.25 -14.76 11.40
N GLU A 133 7.34 -15.99 10.91
CA GLU A 133 6.25 -16.64 10.17
C GLU A 133 4.99 -16.83 11.03
N ASN A 134 5.16 -17.25 12.29
CA ASN A 134 4.05 -17.41 13.24
C ASN A 134 3.35 -16.08 13.53
N LEU A 135 4.12 -15.01 13.74
CA LEU A 135 3.59 -13.66 13.95
C LEU A 135 2.83 -13.17 12.72
N LEU A 136 3.37 -13.34 11.52
CA LEU A 136 2.70 -12.97 10.27
C LEU A 136 1.39 -13.72 10.07
N LYS A 137 1.37 -15.04 10.36
CA LYS A 137 0.14 -15.85 10.32
C LYS A 137 -0.91 -15.37 11.33
N SER A 138 -0.49 -15.06 12.55
CA SER A 138 -1.39 -14.56 13.61
C SER A 138 -1.97 -13.20 13.25
N LEU A 139 -1.12 -12.25 12.82
CA LEU A 139 -1.54 -10.91 12.42
C LEU A 139 -2.47 -10.98 11.21
N GLY A 140 -2.13 -11.76 10.19
CA GLY A 140 -2.97 -11.97 9.02
C GLY A 140 -4.34 -12.52 9.40
N THR A 141 -4.39 -13.52 10.27
CA THR A 141 -5.66 -14.08 10.76
C THR A 141 -6.48 -13.02 11.51
N GLN A 142 -5.87 -12.27 12.43
CA GLN A 142 -6.58 -11.23 13.19
C GLN A 142 -7.12 -10.11 12.28
N PHE A 143 -6.32 -9.67 11.30
CA PHE A 143 -6.71 -8.62 10.39
C PHE A 143 -7.86 -9.08 9.46
N LEU A 144 -7.73 -10.27 8.87
CA LEU A 144 -8.73 -10.83 7.97
C LEU A 144 -10.06 -11.12 8.68
N THR A 145 -10.01 -11.61 9.92
CA THR A 145 -11.22 -11.94 10.71
C THR A 145 -11.92 -10.71 11.29
N LYS A 146 -11.18 -9.68 11.72
CA LYS A 146 -11.78 -8.50 12.36
C LYS A 146 -12.31 -7.47 11.37
N ASN A 147 -11.70 -7.35 10.19
CA ASN A 147 -11.94 -6.21 9.31
C ASN A 147 -12.74 -6.54 8.04
N GLY A 148 -13.28 -7.76 7.89
CA GLY A 148 -14.08 -8.14 6.70
C GLY A 148 -13.35 -7.88 5.38
N VAL A 149 -12.01 -7.97 5.38
CA VAL A 149 -11.14 -7.48 4.30
C VAL A 149 -11.38 -8.20 2.99
N TYR A 150 -11.88 -9.45 3.04
CA TYR A 150 -12.36 -10.15 1.85
C TYR A 150 -13.48 -9.39 1.14
N ASP A 151 -14.39 -8.76 1.87
CA ASP A 151 -15.49 -7.96 1.30
C ASP A 151 -14.98 -6.64 0.72
N PHE A 152 -14.00 -5.99 1.35
CA PHE A 152 -13.38 -4.77 0.83
C PHE A 152 -12.58 -5.04 -0.47
N TRP A 153 -11.79 -6.13 -0.51
CA TRP A 153 -11.03 -6.51 -1.69
C TRP A 153 -11.94 -6.99 -2.83
N ASN A 154 -12.95 -7.83 -2.54
CA ASN A 154 -13.94 -8.22 -3.55
C ASN A 154 -14.73 -7.01 -4.08
N TRP A 155 -15.10 -6.06 -3.22
CA TRP A 155 -15.74 -4.81 -3.62
C TRP A 155 -14.82 -3.91 -4.47
N PHE A 156 -13.51 -3.93 -4.19
CA PHE A 156 -12.51 -3.18 -4.96
C PHE A 156 -12.25 -3.83 -6.33
N ASP A 157 -12.17 -5.16 -6.40
CA ASP A 157 -11.96 -5.94 -7.64
C ASP A 157 -13.19 -5.94 -8.56
N ASP A 158 -14.42 -5.97 -8.01
CA ASP A 158 -15.66 -5.86 -8.80
C ASP A 158 -15.82 -4.49 -9.50
N ARG A 159 -15.01 -3.50 -9.15
CA ARG A 159 -14.86 -2.23 -9.89
C ARG A 159 -13.61 -2.26 -10.77
N THR A 160 -13.59 -3.18 -11.73
CA THR A 160 -12.76 -3.01 -12.92
C THR A 160 -13.15 -1.73 -13.64
N TRP A 161 -12.21 -0.78 -13.74
CA TRP A 161 -12.19 0.21 -14.82
C TRP A 161 -11.63 -0.43 -16.08
#